data_AF-A0A4Q5NLU1-F1
#
_entry.id   AF-A0A4Q5NLU1-F1
#
_cell.length_a   1.000
_cell.length_b   1.000
_cell.length_c   1.000
_cell.angle_alpha   90.00
_cell.angle_beta   90.00
_cell.angle_gamma   90.00
#
_symmetry.space_group_name_H-M   'P 1'
#
loop_
_entity.id
_entity.type
_entity.pdbx_description
1 polymer ?
#
loop_
_entity_poly.entity_id
_entity_poly.type
_entity_poly.pdbx_seq_one_letter_code
_entity_poly.pdbx_strand_id
1 'polypeptide(L)'
;MRPLLALFPLAFCAIAAHAQPNTEPSRWGNAPDAPVAAAQPVPPPVGPRPGTPQEQIKTDVTMFINNLNKGHAFMNNNGLVHGVNTGYFGANQWAKNWDALGVQIKLDDIIIDNTDGKTATVTIKYNAQAGPELLNELFKTRFKDGTSETLKLQKELMWGEEPWQIVPQEKDFDPAKPETGIFAYVAYVLAQKGEVPTDALPYTFNTEGARSINNLKQLCLGVLQFVQDYDEIYAFQLQYLQEAIMPYVKSTQIFRIPASQQSYNFNANLCGKNITTLAEPARTILFYEGDNQKPIFHYAGKAAIGFADGHCVLVSPEDFKNAIWEVKPAKN
;
A
#
# COMPACT_ATOMS: atom_id res chain seq x y z
N MET A 1 10.66 33.63 -64.00
CA MET A 1 9.33 33.92 -63.42
C MET A 1 9.34 33.49 -61.96
N ARG A 2 9.37 34.46 -61.04
CA ARG A 2 9.31 34.24 -59.58
C ARG A 2 7.90 34.61 -59.10
N PRO A 3 7.22 33.82 -58.26
CA PRO A 3 6.00 34.31 -57.63
C PRO A 3 6.36 35.13 -56.38
N LEU A 4 5.77 36.32 -56.29
CA LEU A 4 5.69 37.11 -55.06
C LEU A 4 4.82 36.36 -54.05
N LEU A 5 5.37 36.09 -52.86
CA LEU A 5 4.57 35.72 -51.68
C LEU A 5 4.14 36.99 -50.95
N ALA A 6 2.84 37.11 -50.70
CA ALA A 6 2.23 38.18 -49.92
C ALA A 6 2.52 37.99 -48.43
N LEU A 7 3.05 39.03 -47.79
CA LEU A 7 3.18 39.15 -46.33
C LEU A 7 1.83 39.57 -45.73
N PHE A 8 1.21 38.67 -44.96
CA PHE A 8 0.10 39.00 -44.06
C PHE A 8 0.68 39.35 -42.68
N PRO A 9 0.32 40.49 -42.07
CA PRO A 9 0.67 40.76 -40.67
C PRO A 9 -0.29 40.01 -39.75
N LEU A 10 0.25 39.03 -39.01
CA LEU A 10 -0.43 38.41 -37.87
C LEU A 10 -0.49 39.42 -36.73
N ALA A 11 -1.66 40.03 -36.54
CA ALA A 11 -2.00 40.79 -35.35
C ALA A 11 -2.11 39.82 -34.16
N PHE A 12 -1.12 39.86 -33.26
CA PHE A 12 -1.20 39.22 -31.95
C PHE A 12 -2.20 39.99 -31.07
N CYS A 13 -3.41 39.46 -30.91
CA CYS A 13 -4.28 39.83 -29.79
C CYS A 13 -3.69 39.21 -28.51
N ALA A 14 -2.92 39.98 -27.76
CA ALA A 14 -2.56 39.67 -26.39
C ALA A 14 -3.80 39.84 -25.50
N ILE A 15 -4.53 38.75 -25.25
CA ILE A 15 -5.50 38.71 -24.15
C ILE A 15 -4.70 38.45 -22.88
N ALA A 16 -4.29 39.53 -22.22
CA ALA A 16 -3.81 39.46 -20.85
C ALA A 16 -5.01 39.17 -19.94
N ALA A 17 -5.20 37.90 -19.58
CA ALA A 17 -6.08 37.53 -18.48
C ALA A 17 -5.46 38.02 -17.17
N HIS A 18 -5.81 39.25 -16.76
CA HIS A 18 -5.62 39.71 -15.40
C HIS A 18 -6.53 38.88 -14.49
N ALA A 19 -5.97 37.83 -13.89
CA ALA A 19 -6.58 37.19 -12.74
C ALA A 19 -6.64 38.23 -11.61
N GLN A 20 -7.84 38.76 -11.35
CA GLN A 20 -8.06 39.57 -10.16
C GLN A 20 -7.86 38.66 -8.95
N PRO A 21 -7.11 39.08 -7.91
CA PRO A 21 -7.09 38.37 -6.65
C PRO A 21 -8.52 38.34 -6.12
N ASN A 22 -9.06 37.13 -5.94
CA ASN A 22 -10.38 36.93 -5.39
C ASN A 22 -10.35 37.34 -3.91
N THR A 23 -10.57 38.63 -3.63
CA THR A 23 -10.61 39.20 -2.28
C THR A 23 -12.02 39.20 -1.71
N GLU A 24 -12.92 38.33 -2.18
CA GLU A 24 -14.18 38.15 -1.48
C GLU A 24 -13.89 37.44 -0.14
N PRO A 25 -14.09 38.10 1.01
CA PRO A 25 -14.03 37.43 2.30
C PRO A 25 -15.06 36.31 2.28
N SER A 26 -14.62 35.09 2.64
CA SER A 26 -15.46 33.91 2.58
C SER A 26 -16.81 34.20 3.25
N ARG A 27 -17.89 34.14 2.48
CA ARG A 27 -19.26 34.41 2.92
C ARG A 27 -19.84 33.31 3.83
N TRP A 28 -18.98 32.45 4.38
CA TRP A 28 -19.30 31.60 5.51
C TRP A 28 -19.39 32.50 6.73
N GLY A 29 -20.59 33.00 7.00
CA GLY A 29 -20.88 33.65 8.27
C GLY A 29 -20.38 32.76 9.40
N ASN A 30 -19.84 33.39 10.46
CA ASN A 30 -19.38 32.71 11.68
C ASN A 30 -20.38 31.59 11.99
N ALA A 31 -19.91 30.33 11.88
CA ALA A 31 -20.72 29.21 12.29
C ALA A 31 -21.19 29.51 13.72
N PRO A 32 -22.50 29.45 14.02
CA PRO A 32 -22.97 29.64 15.38
C PRO A 32 -22.14 28.71 16.27
N ASP A 33 -21.65 29.24 17.40
CA ASP A 33 -20.83 28.48 18.34
C ASP A 33 -21.44 27.09 18.50
N ALA A 34 -20.71 26.07 18.04
CA ALA A 34 -21.18 24.71 18.14
C ALA A 34 -21.54 24.49 19.61
N PRO A 35 -22.76 24.02 19.93
CA PRO A 35 -23.17 23.87 21.31
C PRO A 35 -22.10 23.05 22.00
N VAL A 36 -21.52 23.59 23.08
CA VAL A 36 -20.50 22.92 23.89
C VAL A 36 -21.05 21.54 24.19
N ALA A 37 -20.48 20.51 23.57
CA ALA A 37 -21.00 19.17 23.69
C ALA A 37 -21.08 18.85 25.18
N ALA A 38 -22.29 18.59 25.68
CA ALA A 38 -22.48 18.26 27.08
C ALA A 38 -21.49 17.15 27.43
N ALA A 39 -20.71 17.36 28.49
CA ALA A 39 -19.70 16.41 28.92
C ALA A 39 -20.37 15.03 29.04
N GLN A 40 -19.90 14.07 28.25
CA GLN A 40 -20.39 12.70 28.33
C GLN A 40 -20.16 12.23 29.78
N PRO A 41 -21.18 11.67 30.45
CA PRO A 41 -21.01 11.18 31.82
C PRO A 41 -19.85 10.19 31.85
N VAL A 42 -18.92 10.39 32.80
CA VAL A 42 -17.81 9.46 32.99
C VAL A 42 -18.42 8.09 33.31
N PRO A 43 -18.09 7.03 32.55
CA PRO A 43 -18.60 5.70 32.84
C PRO A 43 -18.20 5.32 34.28
N PRO A 44 -19.08 4.64 35.04
CA PRO A 44 -18.76 4.23 36.40
C PRO A 44 -17.46 3.42 36.43
N PRO A 45 -16.67 3.50 37.51
CA PRO A 45 -15.44 2.73 37.64
C PRO A 45 -15.78 1.25 37.50
N VAL A 46 -15.12 0.59 36.56
CA VAL A 46 -15.31 -0.83 36.33
C VAL A 46 -14.66 -1.58 37.48
N GLY A 47 -15.43 -2.48 38.10
CA GLY A 47 -14.91 -3.34 39.17
C GLY A 47 -13.74 -4.19 38.67
N PRO A 48 -12.91 -4.73 39.58
CA PRO A 48 -11.81 -5.60 39.18
C PRO A 48 -12.33 -6.75 38.31
N ARG A 49 -11.69 -6.99 37.16
CA ARG A 49 -12.00 -8.17 36.33
C ARG A 49 -11.90 -9.43 37.19
N PRO A 50 -12.83 -10.37 37.08
CA PRO A 50 -12.79 -11.60 37.86
C PRO A 50 -11.54 -12.43 37.51
N GLY A 51 -11.11 -13.27 38.46
CA GLY A 51 -9.98 -14.19 38.29
C GLY A 51 -8.62 -13.62 38.72
N THR A 52 -7.65 -14.53 38.81
CA THR A 52 -6.23 -14.23 39.05
C THR A 52 -5.59 -13.60 37.80
N PRO A 53 -4.47 -12.87 37.93
CA PRO A 53 -3.71 -12.35 36.78
C PRO A 53 -3.41 -13.42 35.73
N GLN A 54 -3.08 -14.64 36.17
CA GLN A 54 -2.75 -15.77 35.30
C GLN A 54 -3.95 -16.25 34.49
N GLU A 55 -5.13 -16.31 35.09
CA GLU A 55 -6.38 -16.64 34.40
C GLU A 55 -6.73 -15.56 33.37
N GLN A 56 -6.62 -14.28 33.75
CA GLN A 56 -6.88 -13.15 32.85
C GLN A 56 -5.93 -13.15 31.64
N ILE A 57 -4.63 -13.37 31.86
CA ILE A 57 -3.63 -13.49 30.78
C ILE A 57 -4.02 -14.60 29.81
N LYS A 58 -4.35 -15.79 30.31
CA LYS A 58 -4.75 -16.92 29.46
C LYS A 58 -6.01 -16.61 28.66
N THR A 59 -7.00 -15.97 29.28
CA THR A 59 -8.23 -15.54 28.60
C THR A 59 -7.94 -14.55 27.48
N ASP A 60 -7.16 -13.50 27.76
CA ASP A 60 -6.91 -12.41 26.80
C ASP A 60 -6.03 -12.88 25.62
N VAL A 61 -4.99 -13.67 25.89
CA VAL A 61 -4.16 -14.27 24.83
C VAL A 61 -4.98 -15.24 23.98
N THR A 62 -5.83 -16.07 24.59
CA THR A 62 -6.72 -16.97 23.84
C THR A 62 -7.72 -16.19 23.00
N MET A 63 -8.26 -15.09 23.51
CA MET A 63 -9.15 -14.20 22.77
C MET A 63 -8.44 -13.60 21.56
N PHE A 64 -7.20 -13.11 21.74
CA PHE A 64 -6.39 -12.57 20.66
C PHE A 64 -6.21 -13.58 19.51
N ILE A 65 -5.81 -14.81 19.84
CA ILE A 65 -5.61 -15.88 18.85
C ILE A 65 -6.94 -16.25 18.17
N ASN A 66 -8.03 -16.37 18.93
CA ASN A 66 -9.34 -16.65 18.36
C ASN A 66 -9.80 -15.55 17.40
N ASN A 67 -9.50 -14.29 17.70
CA ASN A 67 -9.81 -13.16 16.84
C ASN A 67 -8.98 -13.19 15.54
N LEU A 68 -7.74 -13.67 15.60
CA LEU A 68 -6.93 -13.91 14.39
C LEU A 68 -7.54 -14.99 13.48
N ASN A 69 -8.17 -16.03 14.06
CA ASN A 69 -8.75 -17.13 13.30
C ASN A 69 -10.14 -16.85 12.72
N LYS A 70 -10.90 -15.91 13.28
CA LYS A 70 -12.34 -15.67 12.97
C LYS A 70 -12.62 -14.70 11.82
N GLY A 71 -11.60 -14.15 11.19
CA GLY A 71 -11.76 -13.03 10.26
C GLY A 71 -11.92 -11.69 11.01
N HIS A 72 -11.53 -10.58 10.39
CA HIS A 72 -11.47 -9.25 11.03
C HIS A 72 -10.42 -9.13 12.15
N ALA A 73 -9.26 -9.75 11.93
CA ALA A 73 -8.13 -9.77 12.86
C ALA A 73 -7.74 -8.39 13.41
N PHE A 74 -7.94 -7.31 12.65
CA PHE A 74 -7.66 -5.95 13.11
C PHE A 74 -8.68 -5.47 14.17
N MET A 75 -9.96 -5.40 13.81
CA MET A 75 -10.98 -4.75 14.63
C MET A 75 -11.19 -5.45 15.97
N ASN A 76 -11.10 -6.78 15.97
CA ASN A 76 -11.33 -7.57 17.15
C ASN A 76 -10.13 -7.54 18.14
N ASN A 77 -8.94 -7.14 17.68
CA ASN A 77 -7.72 -7.12 18.49
C ASN A 77 -7.29 -5.73 18.97
N ASN A 78 -8.05 -4.68 18.66
CA ASN A 78 -7.77 -3.34 19.16
C ASN A 78 -7.68 -3.31 20.71
N GLY A 79 -8.50 -4.12 21.39
CA GLY A 79 -8.48 -4.29 22.85
C GLY A 79 -7.21 -4.91 23.43
N LEU A 80 -6.49 -5.68 22.61
CA LEU A 80 -5.56 -6.73 23.05
C LEU A 80 -4.11 -6.46 22.60
N VAL A 81 -3.86 -5.34 21.93
CA VAL A 81 -2.52 -4.90 21.53
C VAL A 81 -2.26 -3.52 22.09
N HIS A 82 -1.16 -3.37 22.81
CA HIS A 82 -0.79 -2.11 23.44
C HIS A 82 -0.38 -1.10 22.38
N GLY A 83 -0.86 0.13 22.52
CA GLY A 83 -0.56 1.20 21.56
C GLY A 83 -1.18 1.02 20.18
N VAL A 84 -2.21 0.16 20.04
CA VAL A 84 -2.91 -0.04 18.75
C VAL A 84 -3.34 1.29 18.15
N ASN A 85 -3.13 1.44 16.84
CA ASN A 85 -3.51 2.66 16.14
C ASN A 85 -4.88 2.49 15.48
N THR A 86 -5.94 2.76 16.24
CA THR A 86 -7.32 2.69 15.71
C THR A 86 -7.55 3.79 14.68
N GLY A 87 -7.91 3.41 13.45
CA GLY A 87 -8.26 4.35 12.38
C GLY A 87 -7.13 4.68 11.38
N TYR A 88 -6.00 3.96 11.42
CA TYR A 88 -4.95 4.12 10.43
C TYR A 88 -5.34 3.59 9.02
N PHE A 89 -4.92 4.32 8.00
CA PHE A 89 -5.13 4.01 6.58
C PHE A 89 -4.35 2.75 6.18
N GLY A 90 -5.04 1.61 6.07
CA GLY A 90 -4.42 0.32 5.71
C GLY A 90 -4.83 -0.83 6.63
N ALA A 91 -5.34 -0.54 7.83
CA ALA A 91 -5.87 -1.51 8.78
C ALA A 91 -6.86 -2.51 8.17
N ASN A 92 -7.85 -1.97 7.44
CA ASN A 92 -8.86 -2.78 6.74
C ASN A 92 -8.25 -3.63 5.62
N GLN A 93 -7.24 -3.09 4.92
CA GLN A 93 -6.56 -3.85 3.87
C GLN A 93 -5.74 -4.98 4.48
N TRP A 94 -4.98 -4.70 5.54
CA TRP A 94 -4.25 -5.72 6.29
C TRP A 94 -5.18 -6.83 6.80
N ALA A 95 -6.32 -6.48 7.41
CA ALA A 95 -7.29 -7.47 7.87
C ALA A 95 -7.80 -8.35 6.73
N LYS A 96 -8.18 -7.75 5.59
CA LYS A 96 -8.59 -8.51 4.39
C LYS A 96 -7.48 -9.43 3.89
N ASN A 97 -6.22 -8.99 3.93
CA ASN A 97 -5.08 -9.78 3.51
C ASN A 97 -4.84 -10.94 4.46
N TRP A 98 -4.92 -10.68 5.76
CA TRP A 98 -4.82 -11.70 6.80
C TRP A 98 -5.89 -12.78 6.62
N ASP A 99 -7.14 -12.36 6.42
CA ASP A 99 -8.25 -13.26 6.20
C ASP A 99 -8.06 -14.07 4.90
N ALA A 100 -7.56 -13.41 3.85
CA ALA A 100 -7.26 -14.07 2.59
C ALA A 100 -6.20 -15.17 2.73
N LEU A 101 -5.19 -15.01 3.61
CA LEU A 101 -4.17 -16.02 3.86
C LEU A 101 -4.75 -17.35 4.40
N GLY A 102 -5.97 -17.33 4.96
CA GLY A 102 -6.59 -18.50 5.54
C GLY A 102 -5.75 -19.07 6.69
N VAL A 103 -5.05 -18.21 7.43
CA VAL A 103 -4.24 -18.63 8.58
C VAL A 103 -5.16 -19.20 9.67
N GLN A 104 -4.81 -20.39 10.15
CA GLN A 104 -5.44 -21.09 11.25
C GLN A 104 -4.38 -21.40 12.30
N ILE A 105 -4.50 -20.76 13.47
CA ILE A 105 -3.58 -20.90 14.58
C ILE A 105 -4.24 -21.80 15.63
N LYS A 106 -3.64 -22.96 15.87
CA LYS A 106 -3.98 -23.86 16.95
C LYS A 106 -3.05 -23.58 18.12
N LEU A 107 -3.61 -23.02 19.19
CA LEU A 107 -2.90 -22.84 20.46
C LEU A 107 -2.67 -24.19 21.13
N ASP A 108 -1.43 -24.48 21.50
CA ASP A 108 -1.06 -25.68 22.26
C ASP A 108 -0.92 -25.39 23.76
N ASP A 109 -0.21 -24.31 24.12
CA ASP A 109 0.02 -23.95 25.52
C ASP A 109 0.33 -22.45 25.70
N ILE A 110 0.04 -21.93 26.90
CA ILE A 110 0.41 -20.59 27.36
C ILE A 110 1.15 -20.74 28.69
N ILE A 111 2.45 -20.49 28.64
CA ILE A 111 3.36 -20.54 29.80
C ILE A 111 3.58 -19.10 30.26
N ILE A 112 3.28 -18.82 31.53
CA ILE A 112 3.48 -17.49 32.12
C ILE A 112 4.81 -17.53 32.88
N ASP A 113 5.82 -16.90 32.29
CA ASP A 113 7.20 -16.92 32.82
C ASP A 113 7.32 -16.00 34.05
N ASN A 114 6.71 -14.81 33.99
CA ASN A 114 6.64 -13.88 35.10
C ASN A 114 5.38 -13.00 35.02
N THR A 115 4.94 -12.47 36.17
CA THR A 115 3.96 -11.39 36.25
C THR A 115 4.09 -10.64 37.56
N ASP A 116 3.94 -9.31 37.53
CA ASP A 116 3.89 -8.43 38.70
C ASP A 116 2.48 -7.85 38.96
N GLY A 117 1.47 -8.35 38.22
CA GLY A 117 0.09 -7.86 38.25
C GLY A 117 -0.20 -6.70 37.29
N LYS A 118 0.81 -6.07 36.68
CA LYS A 118 0.68 -5.02 35.65
C LYS A 118 1.39 -5.37 34.35
N THR A 119 2.50 -6.10 34.43
CA THR A 119 3.29 -6.60 33.32
C THR A 119 3.45 -8.11 33.43
N ALA A 120 3.67 -8.76 32.30
CA ALA A 120 3.93 -10.19 32.25
C ALA A 120 4.81 -10.55 31.06
N THR A 121 5.54 -11.65 31.18
CA THR A 121 6.23 -12.32 30.08
C THR A 121 5.58 -13.67 29.89
N VAL A 122 5.15 -13.95 28.65
CA VAL A 122 4.45 -15.19 28.32
C VAL A 122 5.11 -15.87 27.15
N THR A 123 5.25 -17.18 27.23
CA THR A 123 5.69 -18.02 26.13
C THR A 123 4.51 -18.81 25.60
N ILE A 124 4.15 -18.58 24.34
CA ILE A 124 3.05 -19.23 23.65
C ILE A 124 3.61 -20.36 22.80
N LYS A 125 2.99 -21.54 22.86
CA LYS A 125 3.26 -22.66 21.96
C LYS A 125 2.06 -22.87 21.04
N TYR A 126 2.31 -22.97 19.75
CA TYR A 126 1.25 -23.07 18.76
C TYR A 126 1.68 -23.80 17.51
N ASN A 127 0.68 -24.31 16.80
CA ASN A 127 0.80 -24.75 15.42
C ASN A 127 0.00 -23.79 14.55
N ALA A 128 0.56 -23.36 13.43
CA ALA A 128 -0.15 -22.50 12.50
C ALA A 128 -0.13 -23.13 11.12
N GLN A 129 -1.28 -23.12 10.46
CA GLN A 129 -1.46 -23.57 9.08
C GLN A 129 -1.99 -22.38 8.27
N ALA A 130 -1.63 -22.30 6.99
CA ALA A 130 -2.21 -21.30 6.09
C ALA A 130 -2.74 -21.98 4.82
N GLY A 131 -3.58 -21.27 4.07
CA GLY A 131 -4.16 -21.78 2.83
C GLY A 131 -3.09 -22.17 1.80
N PRO A 132 -3.31 -23.24 1.01
CA PRO A 132 -2.31 -23.84 0.12
C PRO A 132 -1.83 -22.91 -1.00
N GLU A 133 -2.64 -21.93 -1.39
CA GLU A 133 -2.32 -21.06 -2.53
C GLU A 133 -1.42 -19.87 -2.16
N LEU A 134 -1.20 -19.58 -0.87
CA LEU A 134 -0.76 -18.25 -0.43
C LEU A 134 0.51 -18.25 0.44
N LEU A 135 1.06 -19.43 0.71
CA LEU A 135 2.31 -19.59 1.43
C LEU A 135 3.49 -19.26 0.51
N ASN A 136 3.93 -18.01 0.50
CA ASN A 136 5.29 -17.71 0.02
C ASN A 136 6.32 -18.41 0.93
N GLU A 137 7.58 -18.53 0.49
CA GLU A 137 8.64 -19.20 1.26
C GLU A 137 8.85 -18.60 2.67
N LEU A 138 8.55 -17.32 2.85
CA LEU A 138 8.67 -16.62 4.13
C LEU A 138 7.59 -17.08 5.13
N PHE A 139 6.37 -17.34 4.66
CA PHE A 139 5.34 -17.97 5.49
C PHE A 139 5.64 -19.45 5.75
N LYS A 140 6.15 -20.21 4.78
CA LYS A 140 6.51 -21.62 5.03
C LYS A 140 7.57 -21.76 6.12
N THR A 141 8.50 -20.81 6.18
CA THR A 141 9.56 -20.80 7.21
C THR A 141 9.06 -20.35 8.58
N ARG A 142 8.07 -19.45 8.63
CA ARG A 142 7.44 -18.96 9.87
C ARG A 142 6.41 -19.93 10.47
N PHE A 143 5.75 -20.75 9.64
CA PHE A 143 4.66 -21.65 10.05
C PHE A 143 5.16 -23.09 10.16
N LYS A 144 6.12 -23.31 11.08
CA LYS A 144 6.59 -24.66 11.39
C LYS A 144 5.73 -25.27 12.51
N ASP A 145 5.51 -26.57 12.44
CA ASP A 145 4.85 -27.29 13.53
C ASP A 145 5.67 -27.15 14.82
N GLY A 146 4.98 -26.92 15.95
CA GLY A 146 5.58 -26.76 17.27
C GLY A 146 6.33 -25.45 17.47
N THR A 147 5.85 -24.36 16.87
CA THR A 147 6.46 -23.03 17.04
C THR A 147 6.20 -22.49 18.45
N SER A 148 7.17 -21.77 19.00
CA SER A 148 7.02 -21.08 20.27
C SER A 148 7.53 -19.65 20.18
N GLU A 149 6.85 -18.74 20.88
CA GLU A 149 7.14 -17.31 20.86
C GLU A 149 6.96 -16.71 22.25
N THR A 150 7.92 -15.88 22.68
CA THR A 150 7.85 -15.15 23.95
C THR A 150 7.40 -13.72 23.70
N LEU A 151 6.33 -13.31 24.36
CA LEU A 151 5.71 -11.99 24.28
C LEU A 151 5.78 -11.27 25.63
N LYS A 152 5.86 -9.94 25.56
CA LYS A 152 5.62 -9.07 26.72
C LYS A 152 4.17 -8.62 26.70
N LEU A 153 3.54 -8.64 27.86
CA LEU A 153 2.18 -8.14 28.07
C LEU A 153 2.18 -6.98 29.05
N GLN A 154 1.26 -6.05 28.85
CA GLN A 154 0.99 -4.94 29.76
C GLN A 154 -0.52 -4.82 29.98
N LYS A 155 -0.90 -4.56 31.22
CA LYS A 155 -2.28 -4.28 31.62
C LYS A 155 -2.52 -2.78 31.56
N GLU A 156 -3.49 -2.36 30.77
CA GLU A 156 -3.85 -0.94 30.59
C GLU A 156 -5.37 -0.80 30.48
N LEU A 157 -5.91 0.30 31.03
CA LEU A 157 -7.34 0.60 30.96
C LEU A 157 -7.74 0.96 29.53
N MET A 158 -8.59 0.14 28.91
CA MET A 158 -9.18 0.37 27.60
C MET A 158 -10.69 0.13 27.64
N TRP A 159 -11.46 1.14 27.22
CA TRP A 159 -12.93 1.10 27.17
C TRP A 159 -13.60 0.64 28.47
N GLY A 160 -13.00 1.01 29.61
CA GLY A 160 -13.48 0.64 30.94
C GLY A 160 -12.94 -0.69 31.45
N GLU A 161 -12.36 -1.55 30.63
CA GLU A 161 -11.73 -2.79 31.10
C GLU A 161 -10.21 -2.65 31.20
N GLU A 162 -9.56 -3.52 31.97
CA GLU A 162 -8.11 -3.63 31.99
C GLU A 162 -7.67 -4.97 31.37
N PRO A 163 -7.69 -5.10 30.02
CA PRO A 163 -7.15 -6.27 29.34
C PRO A 163 -5.64 -6.36 29.48
N TRP A 164 -5.13 -7.59 29.43
CA TRP A 164 -3.72 -7.84 29.16
C TRP A 164 -3.47 -7.69 27.67
N GLN A 165 -2.61 -6.74 27.31
CA GLN A 165 -2.33 -6.36 25.95
C GLN A 165 -0.94 -6.79 25.54
N ILE A 166 -0.78 -7.30 24.32
CA ILE A 166 0.52 -7.64 23.75
C ILE A 166 1.28 -6.34 23.47
N VAL A 167 2.46 -6.22 24.05
CA VAL A 167 3.36 -5.07 23.84
C VAL A 167 4.15 -5.32 22.55
N PRO A 168 4.00 -4.47 21.53
CA PRO A 168 4.78 -4.55 20.30
C PRO A 168 6.28 -4.46 20.59
N GLN A 169 7.10 -5.19 19.82
CA GLN A 169 8.54 -5.04 19.89
C GLN A 169 8.96 -3.83 19.04
N GLU A 170 9.45 -2.77 19.68
CA GLU A 170 9.79 -1.52 18.96
C GLU A 170 11.26 -1.43 18.53
N LYS A 171 12.18 -2.04 19.28
CA LYS A 171 13.63 -1.90 19.05
C LYS A 171 14.16 -3.09 18.25
N ASP A 172 14.79 -2.81 17.11
CA ASP A 172 15.42 -3.79 16.20
C ASP A 172 14.47 -4.87 15.63
N PHE A 173 13.16 -4.61 15.71
CA PHE A 173 12.15 -5.53 15.19
C PHE A 173 12.15 -5.51 13.67
N ASP A 174 12.50 -6.65 13.09
CA ASP A 174 12.47 -6.85 11.65
C ASP A 174 11.32 -7.81 11.31
N PRO A 175 10.17 -7.30 10.83
CA PRO A 175 9.03 -8.14 10.48
C PRO A 175 9.31 -9.06 9.29
N ALA A 176 10.37 -8.81 8.51
CA ALA A 176 10.77 -9.65 7.38
C ALA A 176 11.61 -10.86 7.82
N LYS A 177 12.14 -10.89 9.05
CA LYS A 177 12.89 -12.04 9.57
C LYS A 177 11.96 -13.26 9.75
N PRO A 178 12.34 -14.45 9.23
CA PRO A 178 11.58 -15.69 9.43
C PRO A 178 11.44 -16.09 10.90
N GLU A 179 12.43 -15.76 11.74
CA GLU A 179 12.45 -16.02 13.18
C GLU A 179 11.48 -15.13 13.98
N THR A 180 10.96 -14.06 13.37
CA THR A 180 9.95 -13.23 13.98
C THR A 180 8.66 -14.02 14.11
N GLY A 181 8.26 -14.27 15.36
CA GLY A 181 7.03 -14.99 15.65
C GLY A 181 5.77 -14.24 15.18
N ILE A 182 4.73 -15.00 14.89
CA ILE A 182 3.52 -14.47 14.25
C ILE A 182 2.81 -13.44 15.12
N PHE A 183 2.85 -13.59 16.45
CA PHE A 183 2.10 -12.73 17.36
C PHE A 183 2.80 -11.38 17.56
N ALA A 184 4.12 -11.36 17.69
CA ALA A 184 4.90 -10.13 17.70
C ALA A 184 4.78 -9.41 16.36
N TYR A 185 4.77 -10.14 15.24
CA TYR A 185 4.52 -9.56 13.92
C TYR A 185 3.15 -8.87 13.85
N VAL A 186 2.08 -9.56 14.25
CA VAL A 186 0.74 -8.97 14.28
C VAL A 186 0.71 -7.74 15.20
N ALA A 187 1.20 -7.86 16.43
CA ALA A 187 1.20 -6.76 17.40
C ALA A 187 1.97 -5.54 16.87
N TYR A 188 3.13 -5.76 16.25
CA TYR A 188 3.91 -4.72 15.60
C TYR A 188 3.11 -4.01 14.51
N VAL A 189 2.49 -4.75 13.58
CA VAL A 189 1.72 -4.15 12.48
C VAL A 189 0.52 -3.36 13.01
N LEU A 190 -0.18 -3.88 14.02
CA LEU A 190 -1.35 -3.23 14.62
C LEU A 190 -1.01 -1.93 15.37
N ALA A 191 0.20 -1.83 15.93
CA ALA A 191 0.63 -0.66 16.70
C ALA A 191 1.34 0.43 15.89
N GLN A 192 1.64 0.20 14.60
CA GLN A 192 2.35 1.20 13.80
C GLN A 192 1.56 2.52 13.67
N LYS A 193 2.26 3.62 13.96
CA LYS A 193 1.78 5.00 13.75
C LYS A 193 2.38 5.54 12.45
N GLY A 194 1.80 5.16 11.32
CA GLY A 194 2.26 5.60 9.99
C GLY A 194 2.14 4.50 8.95
N GLU A 195 2.69 4.75 7.75
CA GLU A 195 2.78 3.73 6.72
C GLU A 195 3.48 2.49 7.26
N VAL A 196 2.76 1.36 7.35
CA VAL A 196 3.38 0.09 7.72
C VAL A 196 4.46 -0.19 6.68
N PRO A 197 5.73 -0.41 7.09
CA PRO A 197 6.81 -0.69 6.16
C PRO A 197 6.36 -1.74 5.14
N THR A 198 6.45 -1.40 3.86
CA THR A 198 5.86 -2.21 2.79
C THR A 198 6.66 -3.50 2.53
N ASP A 199 7.82 -3.66 3.14
CA ASP A 199 8.56 -4.92 3.27
C ASP A 199 7.96 -5.84 4.36
N ALA A 200 7.17 -5.30 5.29
CA ALA A 200 6.60 -6.03 6.41
C ALA A 200 5.34 -6.85 6.07
N LEU A 201 4.60 -6.57 4.99
CA LEU A 201 3.37 -7.33 4.65
C LEU A 201 3.63 -8.39 3.57
N PRO A 202 3.98 -9.64 3.92
CA PRO A 202 4.46 -10.65 2.98
C PRO A 202 3.51 -11.07 1.84
N TYR A 203 2.23 -10.65 1.84
CA TYR A 203 1.21 -11.22 0.95
C TYR A 203 0.60 -10.26 -0.09
N THR A 204 0.46 -8.97 0.19
CA THR A 204 -0.18 -8.04 -0.78
C THR A 204 0.72 -7.48 -1.84
N PHE A 205 2.03 -7.38 -1.61
CA PHE A 205 2.89 -6.65 -2.54
C PHE A 205 3.22 -7.46 -3.80
N ASN A 206 3.40 -8.78 -3.66
CA ASN A 206 3.67 -9.62 -4.83
C ASN A 206 2.42 -9.83 -5.68
N THR A 207 1.23 -9.93 -5.08
CA THR A 207 -0.02 -10.16 -5.83
C THR A 207 -0.48 -8.90 -6.56
N GLU A 208 -0.54 -7.75 -5.87
CA GLU A 208 -0.93 -6.48 -6.49
C GLU A 208 0.17 -5.93 -7.42
N GLY A 209 1.44 -6.12 -7.07
CA GLY A 209 2.56 -5.80 -7.96
C GLY A 209 2.56 -6.67 -9.22
N ALA A 210 2.34 -7.98 -9.10
CA ALA A 210 2.21 -8.86 -10.27
C ALA A 210 0.99 -8.51 -11.13
N ARG A 211 -0.15 -8.17 -10.52
CA ARG A 211 -1.34 -7.66 -11.22
C ARG A 211 -1.03 -6.38 -11.97
N SER A 212 -0.32 -5.44 -11.33
CA SER A 212 0.09 -4.20 -11.96
C SER A 212 1.01 -4.44 -13.16
N ILE A 213 2.02 -5.30 -13.01
CA ILE A 213 2.90 -5.72 -14.11
C ILE A 213 2.09 -6.36 -15.25
N ASN A 214 1.07 -7.15 -14.97
CA ASN A 214 0.22 -7.75 -15.99
C ASN A 214 -0.68 -6.72 -16.69
N ASN A 215 -1.16 -5.70 -15.97
CA ASN A 215 -1.88 -4.57 -16.56
C ASN A 215 -0.95 -3.76 -17.47
N LEU A 216 0.25 -3.42 -16.98
CA LEU A 216 1.26 -2.70 -17.73
C LEU A 216 1.71 -3.46 -18.98
N LYS A 217 1.91 -4.77 -18.93
CA LYS A 217 2.24 -5.58 -20.12
C LYS A 217 1.17 -5.46 -21.20
N GLN A 218 -0.11 -5.50 -20.82
CA GLN A 218 -1.21 -5.35 -21.76
C GLN A 218 -1.28 -3.93 -22.33
N LEU A 219 -1.07 -2.90 -21.50
CA LEU A 219 -1.02 -1.50 -21.94
C LEU A 219 0.17 -1.25 -22.87
N CYS A 220 1.36 -1.73 -22.52
CA CYS A 220 2.56 -1.60 -23.34
C CYS A 220 2.38 -2.32 -24.68
N LEU A 221 1.84 -3.54 -24.67
CA LEU A 221 1.54 -4.27 -25.90
C LEU A 221 0.54 -3.50 -26.78
N GLY A 222 -0.52 -2.94 -26.18
CA GLY A 222 -1.51 -2.14 -26.91
C GLY A 222 -0.90 -0.89 -27.55
N VAL A 223 -0.01 -0.19 -26.84
CA VAL A 223 0.75 0.93 -27.40
C VAL A 223 1.69 0.47 -28.51
N LEU A 224 2.41 -0.64 -28.36
CA LEU A 224 3.31 -1.15 -29.39
C LEU A 224 2.55 -1.56 -30.66
N GLN A 225 1.38 -2.17 -30.52
CA GLN A 225 0.51 -2.48 -31.67
C GLN A 225 0.02 -1.21 -32.36
N PHE A 226 -0.41 -0.21 -31.59
CA PHE A 226 -0.74 1.11 -32.14
C PHE A 226 0.45 1.71 -32.89
N VAL A 227 1.65 1.72 -32.30
CA VAL A 227 2.85 2.31 -32.92
C VAL A 227 3.21 1.62 -34.23
N GLN A 228 3.05 0.29 -34.32
CA GLN A 228 3.28 -0.46 -35.56
C GLN A 228 2.31 -0.06 -36.68
N ASP A 229 1.04 0.20 -36.35
CA ASP A 229 0.03 0.62 -37.32
C ASP A 229 0.21 2.08 -37.81
N TYR A 230 1.05 2.86 -37.13
CA TYR A 230 1.28 4.29 -37.39
C TYR A 230 2.76 4.59 -37.68
N ASP A 231 3.39 3.80 -38.55
CA ASP A 231 4.75 4.00 -39.07
C ASP A 231 5.82 4.14 -37.97
N GLU A 232 5.70 3.33 -36.92
CA GLU A 232 6.61 3.31 -35.78
C GLU A 232 6.63 4.61 -34.96
N ILE A 233 5.56 5.41 -35.02
CA ILE A 233 5.42 6.68 -34.29
C ILE A 233 4.38 6.54 -33.18
N TYR A 234 4.66 7.14 -32.01
CA TYR A 234 3.65 7.37 -30.96
C TYR A 234 2.68 8.49 -31.38
N ALA A 235 1.87 8.23 -32.42
CA ALA A 235 1.04 9.19 -33.13
C ALA A 235 -0.28 9.56 -32.42
N PHE A 236 -0.23 9.84 -31.11
CA PHE A 236 -1.37 10.29 -30.32
C PHE A 236 -1.00 11.48 -29.43
N GLN A 237 -2.02 12.24 -29.02
CA GLN A 237 -1.89 13.19 -27.92
C GLN A 237 -2.25 12.49 -26.61
N LEU A 238 -1.62 12.91 -25.51
CA LEU A 238 -1.73 12.22 -24.22
C LEU A 238 -3.18 12.07 -23.74
N GLN A 239 -4.01 13.10 -23.93
CA GLN A 239 -5.41 13.08 -23.50
C GLN A 239 -6.29 12.12 -24.30
N TYR A 240 -5.82 11.61 -25.45
CA TYR A 240 -6.51 10.62 -26.28
C TYR A 240 -5.85 9.25 -26.24
N LEU A 241 -4.88 9.05 -25.33
CA LEU A 241 -4.13 7.79 -25.24
C LEU A 241 -5.06 6.59 -25.06
N GLN A 242 -6.03 6.70 -24.15
CA GLN A 242 -6.92 5.61 -23.82
C GLN A 242 -7.78 5.22 -25.03
N GLU A 243 -8.35 6.20 -25.73
CA GLU A 243 -9.12 6.01 -26.95
C GLU A 243 -8.27 5.42 -28.08
N ALA A 244 -7.04 5.92 -28.24
CA ALA A 244 -6.11 5.48 -29.28
C ALA A 244 -5.75 4.00 -29.13
N ILE A 245 -5.50 3.52 -27.91
CA ILE A 245 -5.07 2.13 -27.70
C ILE A 245 -6.23 1.16 -27.39
N MET A 246 -7.45 1.65 -27.14
CA MET A 246 -8.61 0.81 -26.83
C MET A 246 -8.90 -0.29 -27.86
N PRO A 247 -8.69 -0.10 -29.18
CA PRO A 247 -8.86 -1.19 -30.16
C PRO A 247 -7.93 -2.40 -29.89
N TYR A 248 -6.81 -2.18 -29.22
CA TYR A 248 -5.79 -3.19 -28.94
C TYR A 248 -5.88 -3.76 -27.51
N VAL A 249 -6.52 -3.03 -26.59
CA VAL A 249 -6.72 -3.45 -25.20
C VAL A 249 -8.18 -3.82 -24.91
N LYS A 250 -8.41 -5.02 -24.36
CA LYS A 250 -9.77 -5.60 -24.25
C LYS A 250 -10.57 -5.15 -23.03
N SER A 251 -10.03 -4.27 -22.18
CA SER A 251 -10.67 -3.88 -20.92
C SER A 251 -10.21 -2.51 -20.46
N THR A 252 -11.14 -1.69 -19.98
CA THR A 252 -10.84 -0.39 -19.36
C THR A 252 -10.26 -0.53 -17.94
N GLN A 253 -10.43 -1.69 -17.31
CA GLN A 253 -9.96 -1.92 -15.93
C GLN A 253 -8.43 -1.97 -15.85
N ILE A 254 -7.75 -2.37 -16.93
CA ILE A 254 -6.28 -2.47 -16.93
C ILE A 254 -5.59 -1.10 -16.86
N PHE A 255 -6.32 0.00 -17.12
CA PHE A 255 -5.80 1.35 -16.97
C PHE A 255 -5.68 1.76 -15.51
N ARG A 256 -6.26 1.00 -14.58
CA ARG A 256 -6.25 1.29 -13.15
C ARG A 256 -5.11 0.53 -12.45
N ILE A 257 -4.39 1.25 -11.60
CA ILE A 257 -3.38 0.73 -10.69
C ILE A 257 -4.13 -0.08 -9.61
N PRO A 258 -3.86 -1.38 -9.46
CA PRO A 258 -4.59 -2.21 -8.51
C PRO A 258 -4.53 -1.68 -7.06
N ALA A 259 -3.38 -1.14 -6.64
CA ALA A 259 -3.14 -0.66 -5.29
C ALA A 259 -3.88 0.65 -4.94
N SER A 260 -4.03 1.59 -5.89
CA SER A 260 -4.55 2.94 -5.63
C SER A 260 -5.84 3.27 -6.38
N GLN A 261 -6.23 2.44 -7.36
CA GLN A 261 -7.30 2.69 -8.32
C GLN A 261 -7.11 3.96 -9.16
N GLN A 262 -5.95 4.61 -9.09
CA GLN A 262 -5.57 5.71 -9.98
C GLN A 262 -5.22 5.16 -11.38
N SER A 263 -5.17 6.02 -12.39
CA SER A 263 -4.72 5.59 -13.71
C SER A 263 -3.20 5.51 -13.78
N TYR A 264 -2.66 4.59 -14.57
CA TYR A 264 -1.25 4.67 -14.97
C TYR A 264 -1.00 5.94 -15.78
N ASN A 265 0.19 6.50 -15.64
CA ASN A 265 0.61 7.65 -16.45
C ASN A 265 1.55 7.22 -17.57
N PHE A 266 1.37 7.83 -18.74
CA PHE A 266 2.23 7.64 -19.90
C PHE A 266 3.32 8.71 -19.94
N ASN A 267 4.50 8.35 -20.43
CA ASN A 267 5.60 9.28 -20.61
C ASN A 267 5.35 10.21 -21.82
N ALA A 268 4.84 11.42 -21.54
CA ALA A 268 4.49 12.42 -22.56
C ALA A 268 5.65 12.79 -23.52
N ASN A 269 6.92 12.59 -23.12
CA ASN A 269 8.08 12.87 -23.97
C ASN A 269 8.16 11.97 -25.21
N LEU A 270 7.41 10.86 -25.22
CA LEU A 270 7.36 9.93 -26.34
C LEU A 270 6.34 10.33 -27.40
N CYS A 271 5.36 11.18 -27.09
CA CYS A 271 4.33 11.58 -28.05
C CYS A 271 4.96 12.19 -29.32
N GLY A 272 4.56 11.68 -30.48
CA GLY A 272 5.07 12.10 -31.80
C GLY A 272 6.51 11.67 -32.09
N LYS A 273 7.14 10.85 -31.24
CA LYS A 273 8.48 10.30 -31.49
C LYS A 273 8.39 8.98 -32.23
N ASN A 274 9.37 8.72 -33.09
CA ASN A 274 9.52 7.42 -33.72
C ASN A 274 10.31 6.49 -32.79
N ILE A 275 9.78 5.30 -32.51
CA ILE A 275 10.37 4.33 -31.56
C ILE A 275 11.78 3.88 -31.99
N THR A 276 12.09 3.86 -33.29
CA THR A 276 13.43 3.50 -33.80
C THR A 276 14.50 4.54 -33.49
N THR A 277 14.09 5.76 -33.13
CA THR A 277 15.03 6.83 -32.73
C THR A 277 15.45 6.74 -31.27
N LEU A 278 14.82 5.85 -30.49
CA LEU A 278 15.15 5.63 -29.08
C LEU A 278 16.48 4.87 -28.98
N ALA A 279 17.50 5.50 -28.38
CA ALA A 279 18.80 4.86 -28.18
C ALA A 279 18.74 3.63 -27.26
N GLU A 280 17.88 3.66 -26.23
CA GLU A 280 17.79 2.62 -25.20
C GLU A 280 16.32 2.34 -24.83
N PRO A 281 15.53 1.68 -25.70
CA PRO A 281 14.10 1.45 -25.44
C PRO A 281 13.86 0.62 -24.17
N ALA A 282 14.74 -0.34 -23.87
CA ALA A 282 14.71 -1.14 -22.63
C ALA A 282 15.06 -0.36 -21.35
N ARG A 283 15.36 0.95 -21.44
CA ARG A 283 15.51 1.82 -20.26
C ARG A 283 14.62 3.05 -20.33
N THR A 284 13.95 3.26 -21.46
CA THR A 284 13.06 4.40 -21.67
C THR A 284 11.68 4.08 -21.10
N ILE A 285 11.23 4.89 -20.15
CA ILE A 285 9.93 4.67 -19.50
C ILE A 285 8.81 4.95 -20.50
N LEU A 286 7.87 4.01 -20.60
CA LEU A 286 6.63 4.14 -21.37
C LEU A 286 5.45 4.46 -20.45
N PHE A 287 5.27 3.64 -19.41
CA PHE A 287 4.23 3.78 -18.40
C PHE A 287 4.81 3.70 -16.99
N TYR A 288 4.20 4.43 -16.07
CA TYR A 288 4.60 4.42 -14.66
C TYR A 288 3.41 4.65 -13.73
N GLU A 289 3.57 4.19 -12.49
CA GLU A 289 2.66 4.48 -11.38
C GLU A 289 3.13 5.74 -10.67
N GLY A 290 2.31 6.79 -10.62
CA GLY A 290 2.69 8.07 -10.03
C GLY A 290 2.29 9.21 -10.92
N ASP A 291 2.86 10.40 -10.72
CA ASP A 291 2.49 11.60 -11.48
C ASP A 291 3.72 12.50 -11.71
N ASN A 292 3.69 13.33 -12.75
CA ASN A 292 4.72 14.31 -13.06
C ASN A 292 6.15 13.73 -13.05
N GLN A 293 6.33 12.55 -13.66
CA GLN A 293 7.61 11.84 -13.73
C GLN A 293 8.17 11.42 -12.35
N LYS A 294 7.31 11.30 -11.34
CA LYS A 294 7.66 10.85 -9.99
C LYS A 294 6.90 9.57 -9.69
N PRO A 295 7.57 8.40 -9.74
CA PRO A 295 6.90 7.15 -9.42
C PRO A 295 6.49 7.08 -7.95
N ILE A 296 5.36 6.42 -7.68
CA ILE A 296 4.90 6.07 -6.33
C ILE A 296 5.19 4.60 -6.10
N PHE A 297 5.90 4.29 -5.02
CA PHE A 297 6.46 2.97 -4.76
C PHE A 297 5.49 2.12 -3.91
N HIS A 298 4.38 1.67 -4.51
CA HIS A 298 3.31 0.94 -3.83
C HIS A 298 3.69 -0.48 -3.33
N TYR A 299 4.74 -1.09 -3.88
CA TYR A 299 5.00 -2.53 -3.76
C TYR A 299 6.31 -2.83 -3.04
N ALA A 300 6.30 -2.79 -1.70
CA ALA A 300 7.51 -3.03 -0.90
C ALA A 300 8.66 -2.08 -1.27
N GLY A 301 8.34 -0.78 -1.36
CA GLY A 301 9.28 0.25 -1.81
C GLY A 301 9.62 0.16 -3.30
N LYS A 302 8.88 -0.62 -4.10
CA LYS A 302 9.03 -0.69 -5.57
C LYS A 302 7.81 -0.13 -6.29
N ALA A 303 8.01 0.37 -7.51
CA ALA A 303 6.95 0.83 -8.41
C ALA A 303 6.89 -0.08 -9.63
N ALA A 304 5.70 -0.37 -10.16
CA ALA A 304 5.61 -1.07 -11.42
C ALA A 304 5.83 -0.09 -12.59
N ILE A 305 6.78 -0.43 -13.45
CA ILE A 305 7.16 0.40 -14.60
C ILE A 305 7.09 -0.44 -15.87
N GLY A 306 6.50 0.14 -16.93
CA GLY A 306 6.53 -0.40 -18.29
C GLY A 306 7.48 0.41 -19.14
N PHE A 307 8.34 -0.26 -19.90
CA PHE A 307 9.37 0.36 -20.73
C PHE A 307 8.99 0.34 -22.21
N ALA A 308 9.69 1.15 -23.02
CA ALA A 308 9.33 1.40 -24.42
C ALA A 308 9.47 0.18 -25.34
N ASP A 309 10.26 -0.82 -24.97
CA ASP A 309 10.33 -2.12 -25.65
C ASP A 309 9.25 -3.12 -25.20
N GLY A 310 8.39 -2.73 -24.26
CA GLY A 310 7.27 -3.52 -23.74
C GLY A 310 7.57 -4.39 -22.53
N HIS A 311 8.83 -4.48 -22.06
CA HIS A 311 9.08 -5.19 -20.80
C HIS A 311 8.56 -4.37 -19.61
N CYS A 312 8.16 -5.08 -18.56
CA CYS A 312 7.60 -4.46 -17.35
C CYS A 312 8.25 -5.11 -16.13
N VAL A 313 8.65 -4.31 -15.14
CA VAL A 313 9.32 -4.78 -13.92
C VAL A 313 8.99 -3.89 -12.72
N LEU A 314 9.08 -4.46 -11.52
CA LEU A 314 9.02 -3.70 -10.26
C LEU A 314 10.40 -3.08 -9.99
N VAL A 315 10.48 -1.76 -9.97
CA VAL A 315 11.72 -0.99 -9.89
C VAL A 315 11.85 -0.34 -8.51
N SER A 316 13.01 -0.47 -7.87
CA SER A 316 13.35 0.24 -6.63
C SER A 316 13.71 1.72 -6.89
N PRO A 317 13.75 2.60 -5.89
CA PRO A 317 14.17 3.99 -6.08
C PRO A 317 15.60 4.10 -6.64
N GLU A 318 16.48 3.18 -6.26
CA GLU A 318 17.87 3.09 -6.74
C GLU A 318 17.92 2.70 -8.20
N ASP A 319 17.21 1.63 -8.58
CA ASP A 319 17.15 1.17 -9.97
C ASP A 319 16.49 2.23 -10.87
N PHE A 320 15.51 2.95 -10.34
CA PHE A 320 14.77 3.98 -11.05
C PHE A 320 15.64 5.15 -11.50
N LYS A 321 16.74 5.46 -10.77
CA LYS A 321 17.71 6.50 -11.16
C LYS A 321 18.36 6.22 -12.51
N ASN A 322 18.38 4.95 -12.94
CA ASN A 322 18.94 4.53 -14.21
C ASN A 322 17.90 4.53 -15.35
N ALA A 323 16.63 4.82 -15.07
CA ALA A 323 15.59 4.91 -16.10
C ALA A 323 15.66 6.23 -16.87
N ILE A 324 15.22 6.21 -18.13
CA ILE A 324 15.30 7.33 -19.07
C ILE A 324 13.91 7.88 -19.33
N TRP A 325 13.74 9.19 -19.11
CA TRP A 325 12.49 9.91 -19.40
C TRP A 325 12.47 10.55 -20.78
N GLU A 326 13.61 11.05 -21.23
CA GLU A 326 13.73 11.84 -22.45
C GLU A 326 14.33 11.03 -23.60
N VAL A 327 13.83 11.25 -24.81
CA VAL A 327 14.41 10.67 -26.01
C VAL A 327 15.76 11.34 -26.28
N LYS A 328 16.85 10.64 -25.98
CA LYS A 328 18.15 10.98 -26.54
C LYS A 328 18.21 10.44 -27.97
N PRO A 329 18.48 11.28 -28.98
CA PRO A 329 18.66 10.78 -30.34
C PRO A 329 19.82 9.78 -30.34
N ALA A 330 19.68 8.69 -31.11
CA ALA A 330 20.76 7.75 -31.35
C ALA A 330 22.00 8.53 -31.83
N LYS A 331 23.17 8.24 -31.24
CA LYS A 331 24.43 8.76 -31.77
C LYS A 331 24.66 8.06 -33.11
N ASN A 332 24.49 8.80 -34.20
CA ASN A 332 24.81 8.35 -35.55
C ASN A 332 26.27 7.92 -35.66
#